data_AF-A0A1Z5L2G8-F1
#
_entry.id   AF-A0A1Z5L2G8-F1
#
_cell.length_a   1.000
_cell.length_b   1.000
_cell.length_c   1.000
_cell.angle_alpha   90.00
_cell.angle_beta   90.00
_cell.angle_gamma   90.00
#
_symmetry.space_group_name_H-M   'P 1'
#
loop_
_entity.id
_entity.type
_entity.pdbx_description
1 polymer ?
#
loop_
_entity_poly.entity_id
_entity_poly.type
_entity_poly.pdbx_seq_one_letter_code
_entity_poly.pdbx_strand_id
1 'polypeptide(L)'
;MTWAQKEGLWTGIVTTTRVTHATPAGSYAHSGYRDWEASTPDDCKAKDIAQQLVQDSPGSGFKVIMGGGRKMFLGVDAKDDEGMPGARPDGSDLIKEWTESKKGQGNAL
;
A
#
# COMPACT_ATOMS: atom_id res chain seq x y z
N MET A 1 8.72 10.26 5.20
CA MET A 1 8.67 9.25 6.28
C MET A 1 9.98 8.51 6.49
N THR A 2 10.76 8.28 5.43
CA THR A 2 12.06 7.58 5.48
C THR A 2 13.01 8.10 6.56
N TRP A 3 13.17 9.42 6.68
CA TRP A 3 14.05 10.01 7.70
C TRP A 3 13.60 9.69 9.13
N ALA A 4 12.30 9.82 9.43
CA ALA A 4 11.76 9.49 10.74
C ALA A 4 11.95 8.01 11.11
N GLN A 5 11.73 7.08 10.15
CA GLN A 5 11.97 5.66 10.40
C GLN A 5 13.45 5.33 10.61
N LYS A 6 14.37 6.00 9.91
CA LYS A 6 15.82 5.85 10.12
C LYS A 6 16.25 6.24 11.53
N GLU A 7 15.57 7.22 12.12
CA GLU A 7 15.75 7.63 13.53
C GLU A 7 14.98 6.77 14.54
N GLY A 8 14.35 5.67 14.10
CA GLY A 8 13.58 4.77 14.98
C GLY A 8 12.20 5.31 15.39
N LEU A 9 11.73 6.41 14.80
CA LEU A 9 10.43 7.00 15.10
C LEU A 9 9.30 6.26 14.38
N TRP A 10 8.13 6.22 15.02
CA TRP A 10 6.93 5.69 14.40
C TRP A 10 6.39 6.65 13.35
N THR A 11 5.85 6.07 12.28
CA THR A 11 5.30 6.82 11.14
C THR A 11 3.99 6.19 10.69
N GLY A 12 3.15 7.01 10.07
CA GLY A 12 1.88 6.57 9.52
C GLY A 12 1.22 7.68 8.72
N ILE A 13 0.16 7.32 7.99
CA ILE A 13 -0.61 8.23 7.15
C ILE A 13 -2.10 8.13 7.47
N VAL A 14 -2.77 9.28 7.43
CA VAL A 14 -4.23 9.39 7.52
C VAL A 14 -4.70 10.33 6.43
N THR A 15 -5.69 9.91 5.65
CA THR A 15 -6.26 10.71 4.57
C THR A 15 -7.73 10.36 4.35
N THR A 16 -8.50 11.29 3.79
CA THR A 16 -9.87 11.04 3.31
C THR A 16 -9.89 10.49 1.88
N THR A 17 -8.74 10.49 1.20
CA THR A 17 -8.59 9.98 -0.17
C THR A 17 -8.23 8.50 -0.18
N ARG A 18 -7.88 7.94 -1.34
CA ARG A 18 -7.21 6.64 -1.40
C ARG A 18 -5.81 6.76 -0.77
N VAL A 19 -5.38 5.79 0.02
CA VAL A 19 -4.02 5.80 0.60
C VAL A 19 -2.92 5.71 -0.47
N THR A 20 -3.28 5.29 -1.68
CA THR A 20 -2.48 5.27 -2.92
C THR A 20 -2.58 6.54 -3.75
N HIS A 21 -3.40 7.52 -3.36
CA HIS A 21 -3.48 8.81 -4.04
C HIS A 21 -2.14 9.56 -3.96
N ALA A 22 -1.89 10.49 -4.89
CA ALA A 22 -0.61 11.18 -5.01
C ALA A 22 -0.11 11.83 -3.69
N THR A 23 -1.01 12.48 -2.94
CA THR A 23 -0.65 13.16 -1.69
C THR A 23 -0.09 12.20 -0.61
N PRO A 24 -0.81 11.13 -0.21
CA PRO A 24 -0.22 10.14 0.71
C PRO A 24 0.94 9.36 0.08
N ALA A 25 0.87 9.02 -1.22
CA ALA A 25 1.90 8.27 -1.93
C ALA A 25 3.27 8.98 -1.90
N GLY A 26 3.30 10.32 -1.98
CA GLY A 26 4.56 11.07 -1.89
C GLY A 26 5.34 10.87 -0.59
N SER A 27 4.73 10.27 0.44
CA SER A 27 5.39 9.96 1.70
C SER A 27 6.13 8.62 1.73
N TYR A 28 5.85 7.71 0.77
CA TYR A 28 6.39 6.34 0.73
C TYR A 28 6.73 5.76 -0.66
N ALA A 29 6.13 6.24 -1.74
CA ALA A 29 6.27 5.65 -3.07
C ALA A 29 7.16 6.49 -4.01
N HIS A 30 7.77 5.80 -4.96
CA HIS A 30 8.48 6.33 -6.11
C HIS A 30 7.83 5.76 -7.38
N SER A 31 7.01 6.57 -8.06
CA SER A 31 6.32 6.17 -9.29
C SER A 31 6.56 7.19 -10.41
N GLY A 32 6.71 6.70 -11.64
CA GLY A 32 6.78 7.54 -12.84
C GLY A 32 5.41 8.10 -13.27
N TYR A 33 4.32 7.52 -12.78
CA TYR A 33 2.97 7.99 -13.05
C TYR A 33 2.05 7.82 -11.84
N ARG A 34 1.35 8.89 -11.47
CA ARG A 34 0.56 8.94 -10.24
C ARG A 34 -0.65 8.00 -10.21
N ASP A 35 -1.14 7.57 -11.37
CA ASP A 35 -2.32 6.68 -11.45
C ASP A 35 -1.94 5.19 -11.51
N TRP A 36 -0.64 4.84 -11.43
CA TRP A 36 -0.20 3.46 -11.22
C TRP A 36 -0.46 3.03 -9.77
N GLU A 37 -1.72 3.10 -9.36
CA GLU A 37 -2.15 2.82 -7.98
C GLU A 37 -2.24 1.31 -7.71
N ALA A 38 -2.66 0.51 -8.69
CA ALA A 38 -2.91 -0.93 -8.56
C ALA A 38 -2.20 -1.80 -9.61
N SER A 39 -1.64 -1.18 -10.65
CA SER A 39 -0.86 -1.84 -11.69
C SER A 39 0.00 -0.83 -12.44
N THR A 40 1.01 -1.35 -13.13
CA THR A 40 1.86 -0.63 -14.09
C THR A 40 1.66 -1.23 -15.49
N PRO A 41 2.11 -0.56 -16.56
CA PRO A 41 2.12 -1.14 -17.91
C PRO A 41 2.93 -2.43 -17.98
N ASP A 42 2.55 -3.36 -18.86
CA ASP A 42 3.15 -4.70 -18.96
C ASP A 42 4.67 -4.70 -19.23
N ASP A 43 5.17 -3.67 -19.91
CA ASP A 43 6.60 -3.48 -20.21
C ASP A 43 7.38 -2.81 -19.06
N CYS A 44 6.68 -2.37 -18.01
CA CYS A 44 7.25 -1.70 -16.85
C CYS A 44 7.51 -2.68 -15.71
N LYS A 45 8.78 -2.85 -15.33
CA LYS A 45 9.17 -3.68 -14.17
C LYS A 45 9.03 -2.98 -12.82
N ALA A 46 8.48 -1.77 -12.79
CA ALA A 46 8.27 -1.03 -11.54
C ALA A 46 7.06 -1.58 -10.80
N LYS A 47 7.13 -1.54 -9.46
CA LYS A 47 6.00 -1.84 -8.59
C LYS A 47 4.97 -0.72 -8.65
N ASP A 48 3.69 -1.06 -8.60
CA ASP A 48 2.62 -0.08 -8.41
C ASP A 48 2.65 0.54 -7.00
N ILE A 49 1.94 1.65 -6.81
CA ILE A 49 1.96 2.40 -5.54
C ILE A 49 1.44 1.53 -4.38
N ALA A 50 0.42 0.68 -4.57
CA ALA A 50 -0.06 -0.20 -3.51
C ALA A 50 0.98 -1.27 -3.11
N GLN A 51 1.68 -1.87 -4.09
CA GLN A 51 2.79 -2.78 -3.82
C GLN A 51 3.91 -2.09 -3.05
N GLN A 52 4.30 -0.87 -3.44
CA GLN A 52 5.32 -0.11 -2.74
C GLN A 52 4.91 0.22 -1.29
N LEU A 53 3.62 0.50 -1.04
CA LEU A 53 3.11 0.70 0.32
C LEU A 53 3.31 -0.54 1.20
N VAL A 54 3.05 -1.73 0.65
CA VAL A 54 3.05 -2.98 1.43
C VAL A 54 4.44 -3.57 1.57
N GLN A 55 5.25 -3.49 0.52
CA GLN A 55 6.49 -4.26 0.40
C GLN A 55 7.75 -3.42 0.66
N ASP A 56 7.73 -2.13 0.32
CA ASP A 56 8.93 -1.31 0.30
C ASP A 56 9.00 -0.33 1.47
N SER A 57 10.22 0.04 1.88
CA SER A 57 10.42 1.10 2.87
C SER A 57 10.25 2.48 2.20
N PRO A 58 9.58 3.45 2.84
CA PRO A 58 9.08 3.42 4.22
C PRO A 58 7.67 2.83 4.42
N GLY A 59 6.93 2.52 3.36
CA GLY A 59 5.54 2.05 3.45
C GLY A 59 5.36 0.84 4.37
N SER A 60 6.17 -0.19 4.15
CA SER A 60 6.20 -1.43 4.95
C SER A 60 6.52 -1.20 6.43
N GLY A 61 7.11 -0.06 6.79
CA GLY A 61 7.42 0.33 8.17
C GLY A 61 6.31 1.10 8.89
N PHE A 62 5.22 1.48 8.21
CA PHE A 62 4.16 2.26 8.83
C PHE A 62 3.45 1.49 9.94
N LYS A 63 3.15 2.20 11.03
CA LYS A 63 2.36 1.71 12.16
C LYS A 63 0.87 1.97 11.95
N VAL A 64 0.53 2.99 11.17
CA VAL A 64 -0.85 3.39 10.90
C VAL A 64 -0.99 3.75 9.41
N ILE A 65 -1.98 3.15 8.76
CA ILE A 65 -2.42 3.50 7.40
C ILE A 65 -3.94 3.59 7.46
N MET A 66 -4.49 4.81 7.34
CA MET A 66 -5.95 5.02 7.36
C MET A 66 -6.40 5.90 6.21
N GLY A 67 -7.44 5.45 5.51
CA GLY A 67 -8.07 6.15 4.40
C GLY A 67 -8.91 5.20 3.55
N GLY A 68 -9.25 5.63 2.34
CA GLY A 68 -9.96 4.79 1.36
C GLY A 68 -9.03 4.03 0.43
N GLY A 69 -9.60 3.50 -0.66
CA GLY A 69 -8.84 2.89 -1.75
C GLY A 69 -8.67 1.37 -1.66
N ARG A 70 -9.48 0.68 -0.85
CA ARG A 70 -9.47 -0.77 -0.65
C ARG A 70 -9.32 -1.58 -1.95
N LYS A 71 -10.05 -1.20 -3.01
CA LYS A 71 -9.98 -1.86 -4.33
C LYS A 71 -8.58 -1.93 -4.94
N MET A 72 -7.66 -1.01 -4.61
CA MET A 72 -6.29 -1.01 -5.15
C MET A 72 -5.41 -2.13 -4.60
N PHE A 73 -5.88 -2.82 -3.55
CA PHE A 73 -5.15 -3.87 -2.83
C PHE A 73 -5.72 -5.28 -3.09
N LEU A 74 -6.79 -5.40 -3.87
CA LEU A 74 -7.49 -6.66 -4.12
C LEU A 74 -7.50 -7.00 -5.61
N GLY A 75 -7.40 -8.29 -5.93
CA GLY A 75 -7.59 -8.83 -7.28
C GLY A 75 -8.98 -8.54 -7.86
N VAL A 76 -9.08 -8.45 -9.19
CA VAL A 76 -10.35 -8.19 -9.90
C VAL A 76 -11.45 -9.22 -9.62
N ASP A 77 -11.07 -10.47 -9.28
CA ASP A 77 -12.01 -11.54 -8.94
C ASP A 77 -12.42 -11.54 -7.46
N ALA A 78 -11.73 -10.77 -6.61
CA ALA A 78 -12.05 -10.64 -5.19
C ALA A 78 -13.06 -9.52 -4.97
N LYS A 79 -14.00 -9.74 -4.05
CA LYS A 79 -14.95 -8.73 -3.58
C LYS A 79 -14.60 -8.32 -2.16
N ASP A 80 -14.72 -7.04 -1.87
CA ASP A 80 -14.65 -6.54 -0.51
C ASP A 80 -15.94 -6.77 0.27
N ASP A 81 -15.94 -6.39 1.56
CA ASP A 81 -17.10 -6.51 2.46
C ASP A 81 -18.33 -5.69 2.00
N GLU A 82 -18.14 -4.71 1.12
CA GLU A 82 -19.21 -3.90 0.53
C GLU A 82 -19.67 -4.49 -0.83
N GLY A 83 -19.10 -5.62 -1.24
CA GLY A 83 -19.42 -6.33 -2.47
C GLY A 83 -18.76 -5.76 -3.73
N MET A 84 -17.85 -4.81 -3.60
CA MET A 84 -17.17 -4.14 -4.71
C MET A 84 -15.93 -4.94 -5.15
N PRO A 85 -15.69 -5.08 -6.46
CA PRO A 85 -14.53 -5.81 -6.97
C PRO A 85 -13.22 -5.04 -6.75
N GLY A 86 -12.13 -5.79 -6.65
CA GLY A 86 -10.78 -5.24 -6.69
C GLY A 86 -10.37 -4.67 -8.05
N ALA A 87 -9.21 -4.05 -8.09
CA ALA A 87 -8.65 -3.39 -9.29
C ALA A 87 -7.34 -4.03 -9.77
N ARG A 88 -6.79 -5.02 -9.04
CA ARG A 88 -5.48 -5.59 -9.37
C ARG A 88 -5.60 -6.70 -10.41
N PRO A 89 -4.94 -6.59 -11.58
CA PRO A 89 -4.97 -7.62 -12.62
C PRO A 89 -4.13 -8.85 -12.28
N ASP A 90 -3.17 -8.72 -11.35
CA ASP A 90 -2.29 -9.79 -10.88
C ASP A 90 -2.97 -10.76 -9.89
N GLY A 91 -4.23 -10.49 -9.53
CA GLY A 91 -5.02 -11.32 -8.61
C GLY A 91 -4.54 -11.27 -7.15
N SER A 92 -3.60 -10.41 -6.79
CA SER A 92 -3.02 -10.38 -5.44
C SER A 92 -3.95 -9.74 -4.41
N ASP A 93 -3.83 -10.22 -3.16
CA ASP A 93 -4.45 -9.63 -1.98
C ASP A 93 -3.34 -9.06 -1.09
N LEU A 94 -3.07 -7.78 -1.28
CA LEU A 94 -2.02 -7.06 -0.55
C LEU A 94 -2.41 -6.75 0.90
N ILE A 95 -3.71 -6.79 1.24
CA ILE A 95 -4.18 -6.63 2.61
C ILE A 95 -3.80 -7.87 3.44
N LYS A 96 -4.03 -9.04 2.85
CA LYS A 96 -3.60 -10.32 3.43
C LYS A 96 -2.08 -10.37 3.55
N GLU A 97 -1.35 -10.02 2.50
CA GLU A 97 0.12 -9.96 2.51
C GLU A 97 0.65 -9.06 3.64
N TRP A 98 0.11 -7.83 3.76
CA TRP A 98 0.46 -6.92 4.85
C TRP A 98 0.24 -7.56 6.22
N THR A 99 -0.96 -8.10 6.43
CA THR A 99 -1.36 -8.70 7.72
C THR A 99 -0.45 -9.87 8.10
N GLU A 100 -0.13 -10.73 7.13
CA GLU A 100 0.79 -11.86 7.33
C GLU A 100 2.21 -11.38 7.64
N SER A 101 2.70 -10.34 6.95
CA SER A 101 4.01 -9.74 7.25
C SER A 101 4.12 -9.20 8.68
N LYS A 102 3.00 -8.77 9.29
CA LYS A 102 2.97 -8.20 10.65
C LYS A 102 2.83 -9.23 11.75
N LYS A 103 2.25 -10.41 11.47
CA LYS A 103 2.11 -11.49 12.47
C LYS A 103 3.45 -11.94 13.07
N GLY A 104 4.55 -11.83 12.31
CA GLY A 104 5.91 -12.12 12.79
C GLY A 104 6.65 -10.92 13.39
N GLN A 105 6.09 -9.71 13.33
CA GLN A 105 6.71 -8.45 13.78
C GLN A 105 6.06 -7.90 15.07
N GLY A 106 5.31 -8.73 15.79
CA GLY A 106 4.61 -8.37 17.02
C GLY A 106 5.54 -8.06 18.18
N ASN A 107 6.25 -6.93 18.11
CA ASN A 107 6.76 -6.22 19.28
C ASN A 107 5.64 -5.31 19.77
N ALA A 108 4.62 -5.91 20.38
CA ALA A 108 3.92 -5.24 21.46
C ALA A 108 4.89 -5.27 22.64
N LEU A 109 5.34 -4.09 23.07
CA LEU A 109 6.00 -3.93 24.38
C LEU A 109 5.01 -4.32 25.48
#